data_AF-A0A4Y3VBU3-F1
#
_entry.id   AF-A0A4Y3VBU3-F1
#
_cell.length_a   1.000
_cell.length_b   1.000
_cell.length_c   1.000
_cell.angle_alpha   90.00
_cell.angle_beta   90.00
_cell.angle_gamma   90.00
#
_symmetry.space_group_name_H-M   'P 1'
#
loop_
_entity.id
_entity.type
_entity.pdbx_description
1 polymer ?
#
loop_
_entity_poly.entity_id
_entity_poly.type
_entity_poly.pdbx_seq_one_letter_code
_entity_poly.pdbx_strand_id
1 'polypeptide(L)'
;MTRLSVAVAAAERRGEKVLRDLYTAFGVRIHEREDEDFDAVIAESLAELGLPGDLAAAAHDPAYDEAVRRSHEAGVEADSGGYVGTPTIHVDGTVWFGPVLRAIPRGGFFELKRTRTGGLRFD
;
A
#
# COMPACT_ATOMS: atom_id res chain seq x y z
N MET A 1 4.62 -9.61 -5.45
CA MET A 1 5.66 -8.73 -4.88
C MET A 1 6.05 -7.58 -5.82
N THR A 2 5.80 -7.67 -7.12
CA THR A 2 6.18 -6.70 -8.18
C THR A 2 6.06 -5.20 -7.80
N ARG A 3 4.87 -4.71 -7.46
CA ARG A 3 4.65 -3.28 -7.16
C ARG A 3 5.29 -2.79 -5.86
N LEU A 4 5.44 -3.68 -4.87
CA LEU A 4 6.08 -3.33 -3.60
C LEU A 4 7.58 -3.11 -3.78
N SER A 5 8.22 -3.92 -4.62
CA SER A 5 9.64 -3.76 -4.99
C SER A 5 9.89 -2.42 -5.69
N VAL A 6 8.99 -1.98 -6.58
CA VAL A 6 9.06 -0.64 -7.20
C VAL A 6 8.92 0.48 -6.16
N ALA A 7 8.00 0.35 -5.20
CA ALA A 7 7.84 1.33 -4.13
C ALA A 7 9.08 1.43 -3.23
N VAL A 8 9.69 0.30 -2.88
CA VAL A 8 10.97 0.24 -2.16
C VAL A 8 12.07 0.93 -2.97
N ALA A 9 12.26 0.55 -4.23
CA ALA A 9 13.27 1.15 -5.10
C ALA A 9 13.10 2.67 -5.26
N ALA A 10 11.86 3.13 -5.40
CA ALA A 10 11.54 4.55 -5.47
C ALA A 10 11.90 5.27 -4.16
N ALA A 11 11.53 4.70 -3.00
CA ALA A 11 11.86 5.26 -1.69
C ALA A 11 13.37 5.30 -1.43
N GLU A 12 14.13 4.27 -1.83
CA GLU A 12 15.59 4.24 -1.71
C GLU A 12 16.25 5.34 -2.55
N ARG A 13 15.75 5.62 -3.76
CA ARG A 13 16.34 6.62 -4.68
C ARG A 13 15.84 8.05 -4.45
N ARG A 14 14.61 8.23 -3.97
CA ARG A 14 13.92 9.55 -3.91
C ARG A 14 13.45 9.93 -2.49
N GLY A 15 13.63 9.05 -1.52
CA GLY A 15 13.16 9.22 -0.14
C GLY A 15 11.70 8.79 0.05
N GLU A 16 11.33 8.48 1.30
CA GLU A 16 10.01 7.92 1.66
C GLU A 16 8.81 8.79 1.25
N LYS A 17 9.01 10.10 1.08
CA LYS A 17 7.93 11.03 0.68
C LYS A 17 7.27 10.65 -0.64
N VAL A 18 7.99 9.96 -1.54
CA VAL A 18 7.45 9.48 -2.82
C VAL A 18 6.36 8.41 -2.65
N LEU A 19 6.38 7.66 -1.54
CA LEU A 19 5.49 6.54 -1.30
C LEU A 19 4.03 6.97 -1.27
N ARG A 20 3.73 8.17 -0.75
CA ARG A 20 2.37 8.71 -0.71
C ARG A 20 1.80 8.85 -2.13
N ASP A 21 2.52 9.57 -2.98
CA ASP A 21 2.01 9.90 -4.32
C ASP A 21 1.99 8.65 -5.21
N LEU A 22 2.99 7.76 -5.06
CA LEU A 22 3.03 6.49 -5.76
C LEU A 22 1.90 5.55 -5.32
N TYR A 23 1.61 5.48 -4.02
CA TYR A 23 0.49 4.70 -3.50
C TYR A 23 -0.86 5.23 -4.01
N THR A 24 -1.04 6.55 -4.08
CA THR A 24 -2.23 7.16 -4.68
C THR A 24 -2.35 6.82 -6.17
N ALA A 25 -1.29 7.00 -6.95
CA ALA A 25 -1.30 6.74 -8.39
C ALA A 25 -1.58 5.26 -8.72
N PHE A 26 -1.01 4.32 -7.94
CA PHE A 26 -1.33 2.90 -8.02
C PHE A 26 -2.77 2.62 -7.59
N GLY A 27 -3.19 3.14 -6.44
CA GLY A 27 -4.50 2.88 -5.86
C GLY A 27 -5.65 3.33 -6.76
N VAL A 28 -5.56 4.51 -7.37
CA VAL A 28 -6.57 5.02 -8.32
C VAL A 28 -6.70 4.07 -9.52
N ARG A 29 -5.60 3.65 -10.13
CA ARG A 29 -5.66 2.75 -11.29
C ARG A 29 -6.20 1.37 -10.92
N ILE A 30 -5.71 0.78 -9.84
CA ILE A 30 -6.06 -0.59 -9.46
C ILE A 30 -7.48 -0.67 -8.89
N HIS A 31 -7.87 0.27 -8.04
CA HIS A 31 -9.13 0.16 -7.28
C HIS A 31 -10.28 0.94 -7.89
N GLU A 32 -10.04 2.13 -8.44
CA GLU A 32 -11.11 2.94 -9.04
C GLU A 32 -11.31 2.63 -10.52
N ARG A 33 -10.23 2.32 -11.25
CA ARG A 33 -10.29 1.99 -12.68
C ARG A 33 -10.28 0.49 -12.97
N GLU A 34 -10.14 -0.34 -11.93
CA GLU A 34 -10.10 -1.81 -12.05
C GLU A 34 -9.02 -2.30 -13.03
N ASP A 35 -7.89 -1.56 -13.10
CA ASP A 35 -6.79 -1.92 -13.98
C ASP A 35 -5.94 -3.05 -13.38
N GLU A 36 -5.98 -4.20 -14.04
CA GLU A 36 -5.24 -5.40 -13.66
C GLU A 36 -3.92 -5.57 -14.42
N ASP A 37 -3.62 -4.72 -15.42
CA ASP A 37 -2.31 -4.70 -16.08
C ASP A 37 -1.30 -3.96 -15.21
N PHE A 38 -0.71 -4.70 -14.26
CA PHE A 38 0.15 -4.10 -13.26
C PHE A 38 1.45 -3.53 -13.81
N ASP A 39 1.93 -4.01 -14.96
CA ASP A 39 3.12 -3.46 -15.60
C ASP A 39 2.79 -2.11 -16.26
N ALA A 40 1.62 -2.00 -16.90
CA ALA A 40 1.10 -0.72 -17.39
C ALA A 40 0.86 0.26 -16.22
N VAL A 41 0.20 -0.18 -15.15
CA VAL A 41 -0.02 0.63 -13.94
C VAL A 41 1.29 1.19 -13.38
N ILE A 42 2.34 0.35 -13.31
CA ILE A 42 3.67 0.78 -12.85
C ILE A 42 4.23 1.85 -13.79
N ALA A 43 4.30 1.56 -15.09
CA ALA A 43 4.90 2.45 -16.07
C ALA A 43 4.20 3.81 -16.12
N GLU A 44 2.87 3.82 -16.16
CA GLU A 44 2.07 5.04 -16.21
C GLU A 44 2.15 5.86 -14.93
N SER A 45 2.16 5.21 -13.76
CA SER A 45 2.25 5.93 -12.48
C SER A 45 3.63 6.56 -12.31
N LEU A 46 4.71 5.88 -12.72
CA LEU A 46 6.05 6.46 -12.73
C LEU A 46 6.11 7.67 -13.67
N ALA A 47 5.53 7.55 -14.88
CA ALA A 47 5.48 8.65 -15.85
C ALA A 47 4.67 9.86 -15.33
N GLU A 48 3.49 9.62 -14.73
CA GLU A 48 2.63 10.66 -14.13
C GLU A 48 3.38 11.46 -13.06
N LEU A 49 4.16 10.77 -12.23
CA LEU A 49 4.92 11.38 -11.13
C LEU A 49 6.30 11.92 -11.55
N GLY A 50 6.66 11.83 -12.83
CA GLY A 50 7.97 12.24 -13.34
C GLY A 50 9.12 11.41 -12.76
N LEU A 51 8.85 10.18 -12.33
CA LEU A 51 9.84 9.28 -11.77
C LEU A 51 10.60 8.55 -12.89
N PRO A 52 11.87 8.16 -12.66
CA PRO A 52 12.64 7.38 -13.62
C PRO A 52 11.91 6.08 -14.01
N GLY A 53 11.69 5.87 -15.31
CA GLY A 53 11.00 4.67 -15.80
C GLY A 53 11.78 3.36 -15.56
N ASP A 54 13.09 3.44 -15.34
CA ASP A 54 13.93 2.28 -15.00
C ASP A 54 13.59 1.68 -13.63
N LEU A 55 12.89 2.42 -12.76
CA LEU A 55 12.33 1.89 -11.52
C LEU A 55 11.34 0.73 -11.76
N ALA A 56 10.70 0.67 -12.93
CA ALA A 56 9.80 -0.43 -13.27
C ALA A 56 10.51 -1.80 -13.26
N ALA A 57 11.81 -1.83 -13.57
CA ALA A 57 12.59 -3.07 -13.56
C ALA A 57 12.65 -3.74 -12.17
N ALA A 58 12.51 -2.95 -11.09
CA ALA A 58 12.47 -3.49 -9.73
C ALA A 58 11.30 -4.46 -9.50
N ALA A 59 10.24 -4.39 -10.33
CA ALA A 59 9.11 -5.31 -10.27
C ALA A 59 9.52 -6.78 -10.45
N HIS A 60 10.59 -7.04 -11.20
CA HIS A 60 11.04 -8.39 -11.52
C HIS A 60 12.45 -8.67 -10.99
N ASP A 61 12.95 -7.82 -10.09
CA ASP A 61 14.28 -7.96 -9.49
C ASP A 61 14.16 -8.49 -8.05
N PRO A 62 14.60 -9.74 -7.79
CA PRO A 62 14.54 -10.33 -6.45
C PRO A 62 15.48 -9.64 -5.45
N ALA A 63 16.38 -8.75 -5.89
CA ALA A 63 17.24 -7.99 -4.99
C ALA A 63 16.45 -7.13 -3.97
N TYR A 64 15.19 -6.76 -4.30
CA TYR A 64 14.33 -5.98 -3.41
C TYR A 64 13.48 -6.82 -2.46
N ASP A 65 13.41 -8.15 -2.63
CA ASP A 65 12.52 -9.02 -1.86
C ASP A 65 12.80 -8.95 -0.35
N GLU A 66 14.08 -8.90 0.03
CA GLU A 66 14.51 -8.79 1.41
C GLU A 66 14.14 -7.45 2.05
N ALA A 67 14.24 -6.36 1.28
CA ALA A 67 13.84 -5.04 1.73
C ALA A 67 12.31 -4.95 1.89
N VAL A 68 11.54 -5.55 0.98
CA VAL A 68 10.08 -5.68 1.08
C VAL A 68 9.71 -6.48 2.32
N ARG A 69 10.35 -7.63 2.56
CA ARG A 69 10.11 -8.47 3.73
C ARG A 69 10.37 -7.72 5.04
N ARG A 70 11.52 -7.05 5.14
CA ARG A 70 11.87 -6.24 6.31
C ARG A 70 10.87 -5.12 6.55
N SER A 71 10.44 -4.42 5.50
CA SER A 71 9.41 -3.38 5.61
C SER A 71 8.07 -3.93 6.07
N HIS A 72 7.70 -5.13 5.62
CA HIS A 72 6.47 -5.79 6.04
C HIS A 72 6.51 -6.21 7.51
N GLU A 73 7.62 -6.82 7.94
CA GLU A 73 7.83 -7.25 9.34
C GLU A 73 7.82 -6.08 10.32
N ALA A 74 8.34 -4.92 9.91
CA ALA A 74 8.29 -3.70 10.72
C ALA A 74 6.85 -3.20 10.98
N GLY A 75 5.87 -3.61 10.17
CA GLY A 75 4.46 -3.30 10.36
C GLY A 75 3.69 -4.33 11.20
N VAL A 76 4.34 -5.40 11.64
CA VAL A 76 3.73 -6.44 12.48
C VAL A 76 3.96 -6.11 13.95
N GLU A 77 2.93 -6.33 14.77
CA GLU A 77 3.06 -6.25 16.23
C GLU A 77 3.91 -7.42 16.74
N ALA A 78 5.11 -7.13 17.25
CA ALA A 78 6.04 -8.15 17.73
C ALA A 78 5.44 -9.07 18.80
N ASP A 79 4.57 -8.54 19.65
CA ASP A 79 3.97 -9.26 20.79
C ASP A 79 2.70 -10.05 20.43
N SER A 80 2.09 -9.77 19.27
CA SER A 80 0.83 -10.40 18.85
C SER A 80 0.97 -11.87 18.43
N GLY A 81 2.20 -12.36 18.29
CA GLY A 81 2.48 -13.71 17.82
C GLY A 81 2.18 -13.95 16.33
N GLY A 82 1.80 -12.92 15.55
CA GLY A 82 1.63 -13.06 14.10
C GLY A 82 0.91 -11.91 13.39
N TYR A 83 0.96 -11.94 12.05
CA TYR A 83 0.25 -10.99 11.20
C TYR A 83 -1.26 -11.26 11.20
N VAL A 84 -2.04 -10.27 11.65
CA VAL A 84 -3.50 -10.32 11.78
C VAL A 84 -4.27 -9.94 10.51
N GLY A 85 -3.57 -9.43 9.48
CA GLY A 85 -4.17 -9.07 8.18
C GLY A 85 -4.06 -7.58 7.85
N THR A 86 -4.64 -7.16 6.73
CA THR A 86 -4.77 -5.75 6.31
C THR A 86 -6.21 -5.27 6.56
N PRO A 87 -6.45 -4.03 6.99
CA PRO A 87 -5.46 -2.97 7.27
C PRO A 87 -4.85 -3.06 8.67
N THR A 88 -3.58 -2.66 8.79
CA THR A 88 -2.85 -2.48 10.05
C THR A 88 -2.31 -1.05 10.10
N ILE A 89 -2.39 -0.40 11.26
CA ILE A 89 -1.87 0.95 11.49
C ILE A 89 -1.21 1.06 12.86
N HIS A 90 -0.15 1.86 12.96
CA HIS A 90 0.45 2.24 14.24
C HIS A 90 -0.11 3.61 14.68
N VAL A 91 -0.69 3.69 15.87
CA VAL A 91 -1.17 4.93 16.49
C VAL A 91 -0.45 5.08 17.82
N ASP A 92 0.33 6.14 17.97
CA ASP A 92 1.16 6.42 19.16
C ASP A 92 2.03 5.21 19.58
N GLY A 93 2.61 4.52 18.59
CA GLY A 93 3.44 3.33 18.79
C GLY A 93 2.68 2.04 19.09
N THR A 94 1.36 2.10 19.29
CA THR A 94 0.52 0.91 19.46
C THR A 94 0.07 0.39 18.10
N VAL A 95 0.17 -0.92 17.89
CA VAL A 95 -0.29 -1.56 16.65
C VAL A 95 -1.78 -1.88 16.74
N TRP A 96 -2.51 -1.54 15.69
CA TRP A 96 -3.94 -1.83 15.57
C TRP A 96 -4.22 -2.58 14.29
N PHE A 97 -4.96 -3.69 14.39
CA PHE A 97 -5.71 -4.22 13.26
C PHE A 97 -6.97 -3.39 13.05
N GLY A 98 -7.15 -2.89 11.84
CA GLY A 98 -8.21 -1.96 11.52
C GLY A 98 -7.79 -0.48 11.64
N PRO A 99 -8.77 0.45 11.63
CA PRO A 99 -10.20 0.19 11.50
C PRO A 99 -10.55 -0.47 10.16
N VAL A 100 -11.36 -1.54 10.20
CA VAL A 100 -11.86 -2.17 8.97
C VAL A 100 -13.02 -1.32 8.45
N LEU A 101 -12.72 -0.50 7.44
CA LEU A 101 -13.68 0.42 6.82
C LEU A 101 -14.18 -0.14 5.49
N ARG A 102 -15.44 0.16 5.14
CA ARG A 102 -16.03 -0.23 3.84
C ARG A 102 -16.19 0.90 2.84
N ALA A 103 -16.15 2.12 3.35
CA ALA A 103 -16.26 3.35 2.58
C ALA A 103 -15.36 4.37 3.28
N ILE A 104 -14.89 5.34 2.50
CA ILE A 104 -14.02 6.42 2.99
C ILE A 104 -14.84 7.30 3.96
N PRO A 105 -14.45 7.39 5.24
CA PRO A 105 -15.06 8.32 6.19
C PRO A 105 -14.96 9.77 5.70
N ARG A 106 -16.10 10.45 5.49
CA ARG A 106 -16.16 11.88 5.13
C ARG A 106 -16.94 12.66 6.20
N GLY A 107 -16.26 12.99 7.31
CA GLY A 107 -16.88 13.66 8.46
C GLY A 107 -17.93 12.82 9.21
N GLY A 108 -18.33 13.23 10.42
CA GLY A 108 -19.38 12.57 11.22
C GLY A 108 -18.90 11.47 12.19
N PHE A 109 -19.86 10.82 12.86
CA PHE A 109 -19.63 9.76 13.86
C PHE A 109 -19.56 8.37 13.21
N PHE A 110 -18.66 7.52 13.70
CA PHE A 110 -18.49 6.13 13.24
C PHE A 110 -18.67 5.15 14.40
N GLU A 111 -19.38 4.06 14.15
CA GLU A 111 -19.63 2.99 15.12
C GLU A 111 -18.48 1.97 15.08
N LEU A 112 -17.89 1.71 16.24
CA LEU A 112 -16.78 0.78 16.37
C LEU A 112 -17.31 -0.63 16.67
N LYS A 113 -17.25 -1.50 15.64
CA LYS A 113 -17.44 -2.97 15.63
C LYS A 113 -18.89 -3.49 15.50
N ARG A 114 -19.18 -4.05 14.32
CA ARG A 114 -20.35 -4.92 14.00
C ARG A 114 -19.93 -6.01 13.01
N THR A 115 -20.67 -7.11 12.91
CA THR A 115 -20.46 -8.18 11.90
C THR A 115 -20.40 -7.60 10.48
N ARG A 116 -19.45 -8.07 9.66
CA ARG A 116 -19.32 -7.65 8.25
C ARG A 116 -20.47 -8.22 7.41
N THR A 117 -21.07 -7.37 6.57
CA THR A 117 -22.29 -7.58 5.77
C THR A 117 -22.23 -6.76 4.46
N GLY A 118 -21.35 -7.09 3.51
CA GLY A 118 -21.26 -6.40 2.20
C GLY A 118 -19.83 -6.20 1.66
N GLY A 119 -19.72 -5.68 0.42
CA GLY A 119 -18.48 -5.41 -0.32
C GLY A 119 -17.80 -4.07 -0.02
N LEU A 120 -16.66 -3.80 -0.67
CA LEU A 120 -15.89 -2.54 -0.59
C LEU A 120 -16.45 -1.49 -1.57
N ARG A 121 -16.31 -0.20 -1.24
CA ARG A 121 -16.67 0.94 -2.09
C ARG A 121 -15.54 1.98 -2.06
N PHE A 122 -15.18 2.53 -3.22
CA PHE A 122 -14.01 3.39 -3.41
C PHE A 122 -14.34 4.84 -3.79
N ASP A 123 -15.63 5.18 -3.88
CA ASP A 123 -16.15 6.48 -4.32
C ASP A 123 -16.27 7.57 -3.23
#